data_AF-A0A1Y4CE76-F1
#
_entry.id   AF-A0A1Y4CE76-F1
#
_cell.length_a   1.000
_cell.length_b   1.000
_cell.length_c   1.000
_cell.angle_alpha   90.00
_cell.angle_beta   90.00
_cell.angle_gamma   90.00
#
_symmetry.space_group_name_H-M   'P 1'
#
loop_
_entity.id
_entity.type
_entity.pdbx_description
1 polymer ?
#
loop_
_entity_poly.entity_id
_entity_poly.type
_entity_poly.pdbx_seq_one_letter_code
_entity_poly.pdbx_strand_id
1 'polypeptide(L)'
;MKKTALPLVALCLALLAGCGPADGAALPSESPADTSAVLVDGAPWFATFRVVAGAETGELVLAANDGTSGEVYVLNTEGVSLDRPVENGELINVYYEAVMESFPCQFSNVTAVEHTETERDDRCGLYLQVLSHLWEVDPGLNTNLEELAVDLSELTDLSESEKAAVTWAFGNAHGLMPMTGTWEELVEEGYIDGENLSWNGNGCLFTLSGSADGTFQADKWASGLGAYAFGDCTAKMGKDGSWSYTIGYEAIS
;
A
#
# COMPACT_ATOMS: atom_id res chain seq x y z
N MET A 1 -17.68 53.66 -18.06
CA MET A 1 -18.05 54.01 -19.45
C MET A 1 -16.88 54.70 -20.13
N LYS A 2 -16.60 54.32 -21.39
CA LYS A 2 -15.64 54.91 -22.36
C LYS A 2 -14.19 54.47 -22.14
N LYS A 3 -13.65 53.49 -22.89
CA LYS A 3 -13.42 53.32 -24.34
C LYS A 3 -11.91 53.47 -24.60
N THR A 4 -11.32 52.32 -24.90
CA THR A 4 -10.09 52.03 -25.64
C THR A 4 -9.61 53.11 -26.62
N ALA A 5 -8.29 53.29 -26.70
CA ALA A 5 -7.57 53.59 -27.94
C ALA A 5 -6.12 53.09 -27.87
N LEU A 6 -5.78 52.18 -28.77
CA LEU A 6 -4.42 51.76 -29.15
C LEU A 6 -3.91 52.72 -30.24
N PRO A 7 -2.60 52.97 -30.33
CA PRO A 7 -1.89 52.70 -31.59
C PRO A 7 -0.50 52.06 -31.34
N LEU A 8 -0.13 50.98 -32.02
CA LEU A 8 0.45 50.87 -33.36
C LEU A 8 1.98 51.16 -33.41
N VAL A 9 2.73 50.05 -33.55
CA VAL A 9 3.95 49.83 -34.36
C VAL A 9 5.25 50.57 -33.99
N ALA A 10 6.31 49.80 -33.72
CA ALA A 10 7.59 49.95 -34.41
C ALA A 10 8.47 48.69 -34.26
N LEU A 11 8.70 48.07 -35.42
CA LEU A 11 9.72 47.08 -35.74
C LEU A 11 11.13 47.62 -35.48
N CYS A 12 12.00 46.87 -34.79
CA CYS A 12 13.46 47.01 -34.90
C CYS A 12 14.14 45.66 -34.62
N LEU A 13 14.63 45.03 -35.69
CA LEU A 13 15.67 44.02 -35.63
C LEU A 13 17.00 44.68 -35.24
N ALA A 14 17.75 44.04 -34.33
CA ALA A 14 19.20 44.14 -34.28
C ALA A 14 19.78 42.77 -33.91
N LEU A 15 20.48 42.18 -34.88
CA LEU A 15 21.41 41.07 -34.72
C LEU A 15 22.68 41.58 -34.01
N LEU A 16 23.31 40.76 -33.16
CA LEU A 16 24.73 40.41 -33.24
C LEU A 16 25.14 39.42 -32.12
N ALA A 17 26.01 38.50 -32.51
CA ALA A 17 26.55 37.36 -31.78
C ALA A 17 27.67 37.74 -30.77
N GLY A 18 27.95 36.84 -29.81
CA GLY A 18 29.21 36.86 -29.04
C GLY A 18 29.26 35.83 -27.91
N CYS A 19 30.14 34.84 -28.04
CA CYS A 19 30.41 33.74 -27.09
C CYS A 19 31.12 34.18 -25.79
N GLY A 20 30.92 33.39 -24.73
CA GLY A 20 31.83 33.28 -23.58
C GLY A 20 31.39 32.15 -22.62
N PRO A 21 32.26 31.20 -22.22
CA PRO A 21 31.93 30.16 -21.25
C PRO A 21 32.37 30.58 -19.83
N ALA A 22 31.56 30.28 -18.81
CA ALA A 22 32.02 30.19 -17.43
C ALA A 22 31.01 29.38 -16.59
N ASP A 23 31.56 28.43 -15.86
CA ASP A 23 30.91 27.46 -14.99
C ASP A 23 29.94 28.07 -13.97
N GLY A 24 28.82 27.36 -13.78
CA GLY A 24 27.89 27.56 -12.68
C GLY A 24 27.07 26.29 -12.52
N ALA A 25 27.47 25.43 -11.59
CA ALA A 25 26.80 24.18 -11.26
C ALA A 25 25.33 24.42 -10.93
N ALA A 26 24.43 23.86 -11.75
CA ALA A 26 23.03 23.73 -11.44
C ALA A 26 22.81 22.43 -10.66
N LEU A 27 22.18 22.56 -9.49
CA LEU A 27 21.62 21.45 -8.72
C LEU A 27 20.63 20.66 -9.61
N PRO A 28 20.52 19.33 -9.46
CA PRO A 28 19.51 18.58 -10.18
C PRO A 28 18.13 19.04 -9.68
N SER A 29 17.35 19.64 -10.58
CA SER A 29 15.90 19.70 -10.43
C SER A 29 15.39 18.27 -10.48
N GLU A 30 14.78 17.79 -9.40
CA GLU A 30 13.93 16.61 -9.47
C GLU A 30 12.82 16.88 -10.49
N SER A 31 12.85 16.08 -11.55
CA SER A 31 11.79 16.04 -12.55
C SER A 31 10.54 15.46 -11.88
N PRO A 32 9.32 15.96 -12.18
CA PRO A 32 8.11 15.30 -11.69
C PRO A 32 8.10 13.88 -12.21
N ALA A 33 7.75 12.92 -11.33
CA ALA A 33 7.59 11.51 -11.67
C ALA A 33 6.75 11.38 -12.94
N ASP A 34 7.29 10.66 -13.91
CA ASP A 34 6.68 10.45 -15.22
C ASP A 34 5.50 9.49 -15.06
N THR A 35 4.31 10.03 -14.76
CA THR A 35 3.05 9.26 -14.71
C THR A 35 2.64 8.90 -16.13
N SER A 36 3.31 7.90 -16.70
CA SER A 36 2.99 7.40 -18.04
C SER A 36 2.07 6.19 -17.92
N ALA A 37 0.91 6.24 -18.59
CA ALA A 37 0.03 5.08 -18.68
C ALA A 37 0.59 4.11 -19.72
N VAL A 38 0.84 2.86 -19.32
CA VAL A 38 1.33 1.83 -20.22
C VAL A 38 0.15 1.15 -20.91
N LEU A 39 0.08 1.26 -22.25
CA LEU A 39 -0.90 0.56 -23.07
C LEU A 39 -0.49 -0.90 -23.26
N VAL A 40 -1.42 -1.83 -23.05
CA VAL A 40 -1.18 -3.26 -23.29
C VAL A 40 -1.72 -3.64 -24.68
N ASP A 41 -0.91 -4.28 -25.54
CA ASP A 41 -1.27 -4.62 -26.93
C ASP A 41 -1.93 -6.01 -27.07
N GLY A 42 -3.11 -6.09 -27.72
CA GLY A 42 -3.74 -7.31 -28.26
C GLY A 42 -4.55 -8.23 -27.31
N ALA A 43 -5.82 -8.53 -27.70
CA ALA A 43 -6.86 -9.30 -26.96
C ALA A 43 -7.28 -8.63 -25.62
N PRO A 44 -8.45 -8.93 -25.00
CA PRO A 44 -8.76 -8.31 -23.71
C PRO A 44 -7.78 -8.88 -22.68
N TRP A 45 -6.73 -8.09 -22.41
CA TRP A 45 -5.70 -8.38 -21.42
C TRP A 45 -6.36 -8.37 -20.04
N PHE A 46 -6.16 -9.45 -19.29
CA PHE A 46 -6.50 -9.49 -17.89
C PHE A 46 -5.27 -9.90 -17.09
N ALA A 47 -5.26 -9.47 -15.83
CA ALA A 47 -4.39 -10.04 -14.82
C ALA A 47 -5.25 -10.59 -13.67
N THR A 48 -4.69 -11.56 -12.96
CA THR A 48 -5.34 -12.20 -11.81
C THR A 48 -4.87 -11.52 -10.54
N PHE A 49 -5.81 -11.21 -9.65
CA PHE A 49 -5.55 -10.50 -8.40
C PHE A 49 -6.22 -11.21 -7.24
N ARG A 50 -5.56 -11.22 -6.08
CA ARG A 50 -6.23 -11.48 -4.80
C ARG A 50 -6.90 -10.22 -4.31
N VAL A 51 -8.16 -10.36 -3.91
CA VAL A 51 -8.91 -9.30 -3.22
C VAL A 51 -8.48 -9.28 -1.77
N VAL A 52 -7.73 -8.26 -1.38
CA VAL A 52 -7.14 -8.14 -0.03
C VAL A 52 -8.10 -7.48 0.94
N ALA A 53 -8.80 -6.44 0.49
CA ALA A 53 -9.76 -5.68 1.29
C ALA A 53 -10.79 -4.95 0.42
N GLY A 54 -11.80 -4.35 1.05
CA GLY A 54 -12.71 -3.40 0.40
C GLY A 54 -13.90 -4.02 -0.35
N ALA A 55 -14.07 -5.35 -0.32
CA ALA A 55 -15.21 -6.02 -0.96
C ALA A 55 -16.58 -5.46 -0.52
N GLU A 56 -16.72 -5.09 0.76
CA GLU A 56 -17.98 -4.58 1.32
C GLU A 56 -18.38 -3.20 0.78
N THR A 57 -17.40 -2.36 0.45
CA THR A 57 -17.62 -1.00 -0.08
C THR A 57 -17.57 -0.94 -1.59
N GLY A 58 -16.98 -1.95 -2.23
CA GLY A 58 -16.67 -1.96 -3.65
C GLY A 58 -15.39 -1.21 -4.01
N GLU A 59 -14.67 -0.65 -3.03
CA GLU A 59 -13.34 -0.03 -3.19
C GLU A 59 -12.25 -1.07 -2.89
N LEU A 60 -11.99 -1.94 -3.86
CA LEU A 60 -11.12 -3.09 -3.68
C LEU A 60 -9.65 -2.68 -3.57
N VAL A 61 -8.95 -3.33 -2.65
CA VAL A 61 -7.48 -3.40 -2.60
C VAL A 61 -7.07 -4.76 -3.15
N LEU A 62 -6.19 -4.75 -4.14
CA LEU A 62 -5.84 -5.92 -4.92
C LEU A 62 -4.33 -6.16 -4.87
N ALA A 63 -3.95 -7.41 -4.63
CA ALA A 63 -2.58 -7.88 -4.80
C ALA A 63 -2.49 -8.66 -6.12
N ALA A 64 -1.52 -8.33 -6.97
CA ALA A 64 -1.25 -9.13 -8.17
C ALA A 64 -0.86 -10.56 -7.77
N ASN A 65 -1.50 -11.56 -8.39
CA ASN A 65 -1.17 -12.95 -8.11
C ASN A 65 0.27 -13.25 -8.56
N ASP A 66 1.11 -13.69 -7.62
CA ASP A 66 2.57 -13.86 -7.79
C ASP A 66 3.34 -12.55 -8.09
N GLY A 67 2.76 -11.40 -7.74
CA GLY A 67 3.36 -10.09 -7.92
C GLY A 67 4.42 -9.72 -6.88
N THR A 68 5.19 -8.70 -7.21
CA THR A 68 6.15 -8.02 -6.34
C THR A 68 5.46 -7.00 -5.42
N SER A 69 6.20 -6.46 -4.44
CA SER A 69 5.68 -5.47 -3.49
C SER A 69 5.20 -4.15 -4.12
N GLY A 70 5.63 -3.84 -5.35
CA GLY A 70 5.15 -2.68 -6.12
C GLY A 70 3.83 -2.90 -6.85
N GLU A 71 3.34 -4.14 -6.91
CA GLU A 71 2.18 -4.53 -7.73
C GLU A 71 0.91 -4.64 -6.87
N VAL A 72 0.59 -3.55 -6.17
CA VAL A 72 -0.66 -3.36 -5.42
C VAL A 72 -1.57 -2.46 -6.24
N TYR A 73 -2.85 -2.80 -6.34
CA TYR A 73 -3.81 -2.08 -7.19
C TYR A 73 -5.06 -1.70 -6.40
N VAL A 74 -5.74 -0.65 -6.85
CA VAL A 74 -7.07 -0.29 -6.36
C VAL A 74 -8.10 -0.32 -7.49
N LEU A 75 -9.30 -0.80 -7.16
CA LEU A 75 -10.41 -0.88 -8.11
C LEU A 75 -11.71 -0.48 -7.43
N ASN A 76 -12.36 0.57 -7.93
CA ASN A 76 -13.75 0.84 -7.60
C ASN A 76 -14.66 0.03 -8.54
N THR A 77 -15.54 -0.80 -7.98
CA THR A 77 -16.44 -1.68 -8.74
C THR A 77 -17.75 -0.99 -9.18
N GLU A 78 -17.96 0.27 -8.84
CA GLU A 78 -19.10 1.06 -9.30
C GLU A 78 -19.13 1.13 -10.84
N GLY A 79 -20.23 0.67 -11.44
CA GLY A 79 -20.40 0.66 -12.89
C GLY A 79 -19.63 -0.45 -13.62
N VAL A 80 -18.87 -1.28 -12.91
CA VAL A 80 -18.24 -2.49 -13.45
C VAL A 80 -19.27 -3.62 -13.48
N SER A 81 -19.33 -4.34 -14.61
CA SER A 81 -20.21 -5.51 -14.72
C SER A 81 -19.65 -6.66 -13.89
N LEU A 82 -20.40 -7.09 -12.87
CA LEU A 82 -20.09 -8.23 -12.00
C LEU A 82 -21.23 -9.25 -12.06
N ASP A 83 -20.90 -10.53 -12.21
CA ASP A 83 -21.89 -11.62 -12.17
C ASP A 83 -22.43 -11.85 -10.76
N ARG A 84 -21.59 -11.61 -9.74
CA ARG A 84 -21.92 -11.60 -8.31
C ARG A 84 -21.00 -10.64 -7.57
N PRO A 85 -21.33 -10.24 -6.32
CA PRO A 85 -20.40 -9.49 -5.49
C PRO A 85 -19.07 -10.23 -5.33
N VAL A 86 -17.98 -9.47 -5.34
CA VAL A 86 -16.64 -9.92 -5.00
C VAL A 86 -16.53 -10.05 -3.49
N GLU A 87 -15.75 -11.02 -3.02
CA GLU A 87 -15.47 -11.21 -1.59
C GLU A 87 -13.96 -11.11 -1.31
N ASN A 88 -13.56 -10.62 -0.13
CA ASN A 88 -12.15 -10.62 0.28
C ASN A 88 -11.61 -12.06 0.31
N GLY A 89 -10.39 -12.26 -0.17
CA GLY A 89 -9.75 -13.57 -0.29
C GLY A 89 -10.03 -14.30 -1.61
N GLU A 90 -10.89 -13.78 -2.48
CA GLU A 90 -11.08 -14.34 -3.82
C GLU A 90 -9.92 -14.00 -4.75
N LEU A 91 -9.64 -14.90 -5.71
CA LEU A 91 -8.90 -14.55 -6.91
C LEU A 91 -9.90 -14.12 -7.99
N ILE A 92 -9.63 -12.98 -8.61
CA ILE A 92 -10.43 -12.42 -9.70
C ILE A 92 -9.54 -12.07 -10.89
N ASN A 93 -10.08 -12.18 -12.09
CA ASN A 93 -9.48 -11.66 -13.31
C ASN A 93 -10.04 -10.27 -13.58
N VAL A 94 -9.19 -9.26 -13.67
CA VAL A 94 -9.58 -7.88 -14.01
C VAL A 94 -9.16 -7.60 -15.44
N TYR A 95 -10.11 -7.25 -16.29
CA TYR A 95 -9.88 -6.90 -17.70
C TYR A 95 -9.78 -5.39 -17.85
N TYR A 96 -8.62 -4.90 -18.29
CA TYR A 96 -8.32 -3.45 -18.34
C TYR A 96 -7.49 -3.09 -19.58
N GLU A 97 -7.45 -1.80 -19.94
CA GLU A 97 -6.70 -1.32 -21.10
C GLU A 97 -5.28 -0.87 -20.73
N ALA A 98 -5.15 -0.18 -19.61
CA ALA A 98 -3.88 0.36 -19.14
C ALA A 98 -3.85 0.46 -17.61
N VAL A 99 -2.65 0.65 -17.07
CA VAL A 99 -2.40 0.93 -15.65
C VAL A 99 -1.65 2.24 -15.53
N MET A 100 -2.04 3.06 -14.55
CA MET A 100 -1.25 4.19 -14.09
C MET A 100 -0.25 3.71 -13.04
N GLU A 101 1.03 3.97 -13.27
CA GLU A 101 2.16 3.62 -12.38
C GLU A 101 2.22 4.55 -11.15
N SER A 102 1.15 4.54 -10.35
CA SER A 102 1.08 5.11 -9.00
C SER A 102 1.21 4.01 -7.95
N PHE A 103 1.29 4.38 -6.66
CA PHE A 103 1.19 3.40 -5.57
C PHE A 103 0.01 3.74 -4.64
N PRO A 104 -1.01 2.87 -4.55
CA PRO A 104 -1.26 1.71 -5.40
C PRO A 104 -1.47 2.08 -6.87
N CYS A 105 -1.27 1.11 -7.76
CA CYS A 105 -1.57 1.21 -9.17
C CYS A 105 -3.07 1.42 -9.41
N GLN A 106 -3.42 2.23 -10.42
CA GLN A 106 -4.81 2.47 -10.80
C GLN A 106 -5.08 1.93 -12.20
N PHE A 107 -6.21 1.24 -12.37
CA PHE A 107 -6.65 0.78 -13.67
C PHE A 107 -7.24 1.91 -14.52
N SER A 108 -7.03 1.82 -15.83
CA SER A 108 -7.74 2.61 -16.84
C SER A 108 -8.62 1.68 -17.67
N ASN A 109 -9.88 2.09 -17.86
CA ASN A 109 -10.88 1.40 -18.67
C ASN A 109 -11.05 -0.09 -18.29
N VAL A 110 -11.46 -0.36 -17.05
CA VAL A 110 -11.88 -1.71 -16.64
C VAL A 110 -13.16 -2.08 -17.38
N THR A 111 -13.12 -3.20 -18.10
CA THR A 111 -14.23 -3.66 -18.96
C THR A 111 -15.03 -4.79 -18.33
N ALA A 112 -14.40 -5.62 -17.50
CA ALA A 112 -15.03 -6.72 -16.79
C ALA A 112 -14.18 -7.15 -15.58
N VAL A 113 -14.84 -7.79 -14.63
CA VAL A 113 -14.20 -8.57 -13.57
C VAL A 113 -14.85 -9.95 -13.56
N GLU A 114 -14.03 -10.99 -13.63
CA GLU A 114 -14.49 -12.38 -13.61
C GLU A 114 -13.93 -13.09 -12.38
N HIS A 115 -14.76 -13.89 -11.71
CA HIS A 115 -14.29 -14.73 -10.61
C HIS A 115 -13.53 -15.94 -11.18
N THR A 116 -12.42 -16.32 -10.56
CA THR A 116 -11.76 -17.58 -10.91
C THR A 116 -12.48 -18.76 -10.26
N GLU A 117 -12.13 -19.98 -10.68
CA GLU A 117 -12.59 -21.23 -10.02
C GLU A 117 -11.72 -21.60 -8.80
N THR A 118 -10.80 -20.73 -8.38
CA THR A 118 -9.92 -20.98 -7.24
C THR A 118 -10.71 -20.91 -5.94
N GLU A 119 -10.42 -21.84 -5.02
CA GLU A 119 -10.99 -21.79 -3.68
C GLU A 119 -10.60 -20.48 -2.98
N ARG A 120 -11.58 -19.84 -2.36
CA ARG A 120 -11.39 -18.59 -1.63
C ARG A 120 -10.48 -18.83 -0.44
N ASP A 121 -9.51 -17.94 -0.25
CA ASP A 121 -8.59 -17.95 0.89
C ASP A 121 -8.39 -16.51 1.37
N ASP A 122 -9.09 -16.12 2.43
CA ASP A 122 -9.06 -14.77 3.00
C ASP A 122 -7.96 -14.60 4.07
N ARG A 123 -6.78 -15.15 3.80
CA ARG A 123 -5.62 -15.03 4.69
C ARG A 123 -5.08 -13.60 4.82
N CYS A 124 -5.22 -12.80 3.77
CA CYS A 124 -4.96 -11.37 3.88
C CYS A 124 -5.92 -10.70 4.87
N GLY A 125 -7.21 -11.05 4.82
CA GLY A 125 -8.21 -10.63 5.79
C GLY A 125 -7.91 -11.09 7.22
N LEU A 126 -7.31 -12.28 7.42
CA LEU A 126 -6.81 -12.71 8.73
C LEU A 126 -5.78 -11.73 9.30
N TYR A 127 -4.75 -11.40 8.53
CA TYR A 127 -3.67 -10.54 9.01
C TYR A 127 -4.13 -9.10 9.22
N LEU A 128 -5.05 -8.59 8.39
CA LEU A 128 -5.72 -7.31 8.64
C LEU A 128 -6.55 -7.31 9.93
N GLN A 129 -7.25 -8.42 10.24
CA GLN A 129 -7.95 -8.56 11.52
C GLN A 129 -6.98 -8.52 12.72
N VAL A 130 -5.84 -9.21 12.61
CA VAL A 130 -4.81 -9.23 13.67
C VAL A 130 -4.22 -7.84 13.88
N LEU A 131 -3.82 -7.15 12.81
CA LEU A 131 -3.30 -5.78 12.84
C LEU A 131 -4.31 -4.80 13.46
N SER A 132 -5.59 -4.91 13.06
CA SER A 132 -6.66 -4.06 13.60
C SER A 132 -6.90 -4.32 15.09
N HIS A 133 -6.90 -5.58 15.52
CA HIS A 133 -7.02 -5.92 16.94
C HIS A 133 -5.81 -5.39 17.75
N LEU A 134 -4.61 -5.52 17.20
CA LEU A 134 -3.41 -5.01 17.85
C LEU A 134 -3.42 -3.47 17.92
N TRP A 135 -3.93 -2.79 16.90
CA TRP A 135 -4.15 -1.34 16.93
C TRP A 135 -5.08 -0.94 18.10
N GLU A 136 -6.15 -1.70 18.31
CA GLU A 136 -7.20 -1.40 19.30
C GLU A 136 -6.84 -1.74 20.76
N VAL A 137 -6.04 -2.79 21.00
CA VAL A 137 -5.82 -3.31 22.37
C VAL A 137 -5.12 -2.34 23.32
N ASP A 138 -4.30 -1.43 22.78
CA ASP A 138 -3.64 -0.36 23.55
C ASP A 138 -3.53 0.92 22.70
N PRO A 139 -4.57 1.76 22.68
CA PRO A 139 -4.59 2.97 21.86
C PRO A 139 -3.55 4.01 22.31
N GLY A 140 -2.96 3.86 23.50
CA GLY A 140 -1.94 4.78 24.01
C GLY A 140 -0.65 4.74 23.19
N LEU A 141 -0.32 3.58 22.61
CA LEU A 141 0.90 3.37 21.82
C LEU A 141 0.84 3.98 20.41
N ASN A 142 -0.35 4.29 19.94
CA ASN A 142 -0.63 4.78 18.58
C ASN A 142 -1.49 6.05 18.59
N THR A 143 -1.42 6.83 19.68
CA THR A 143 -2.13 8.11 19.80
C THR A 143 -1.49 9.19 18.93
N ASN A 144 -2.31 9.85 18.09
CA ASN A 144 -1.90 10.93 17.17
C ASN A 144 -0.73 10.55 16.25
N LEU A 145 -0.68 9.29 15.84
CA LEU A 145 0.40 8.74 15.04
C LEU A 145 0.62 9.56 13.76
N GLU A 146 1.87 9.91 13.47
CA GLU A 146 2.27 10.59 12.24
C GLU A 146 2.88 9.60 11.25
N GLU A 147 3.56 8.56 11.76
CA GLU A 147 4.30 7.58 10.98
C GLU A 147 3.88 6.15 11.36
N LEU A 148 3.53 5.33 10.37
CA LEU A 148 3.18 3.94 10.56
C LEU A 148 4.15 3.07 9.78
N ALA A 149 4.89 2.21 10.47
CA ALA A 149 5.69 1.17 9.84
C ALA A 149 5.05 -0.20 10.03
N VAL A 150 5.16 -1.04 9.01
CA VAL A 150 4.70 -2.43 9.06
C VAL A 150 5.81 -3.35 8.58
N ASP A 151 6.16 -4.35 9.38
CA ASP A 151 7.10 -5.41 9.03
C ASP A 151 6.34 -6.74 8.91
N LEU A 152 6.20 -7.22 7.68
CA LEU A 152 5.63 -8.53 7.35
C LEU A 152 6.68 -9.45 6.72
N SER A 153 7.97 -9.10 6.80
CA SER A 153 9.05 -9.81 6.10
C SER A 153 9.17 -11.26 6.57
N GLU A 154 8.89 -11.51 7.85
CA GLU A 154 8.92 -12.84 8.48
C GLU A 154 7.60 -13.63 8.35
N LEU A 155 6.57 -13.09 7.69
CA LEU A 155 5.43 -13.90 7.24
C LEU A 155 5.85 -14.76 6.05
N THR A 156 5.53 -16.05 6.13
CA THR A 156 6.01 -17.07 5.18
C THR A 156 4.95 -17.57 4.21
N ASP A 157 3.72 -17.08 4.34
CA ASP A 157 2.53 -17.63 3.71
C ASP A 157 1.65 -16.57 3.02
N LEU A 158 2.22 -15.38 2.81
CA LEU A 158 1.76 -14.35 1.87
C LEU A 158 2.86 -14.08 0.83
N SER A 159 2.46 -13.81 -0.41
CA SER A 159 3.32 -13.23 -1.44
C SER A 159 3.71 -11.78 -1.13
N GLU A 160 4.72 -11.26 -1.81
CA GLU A 160 5.21 -9.89 -1.59
C GLU A 160 4.17 -8.82 -1.97
N SER A 161 3.38 -9.05 -3.03
CA SER A 161 2.25 -8.18 -3.37
C SER A 161 1.15 -8.23 -2.30
N GLU A 162 0.83 -9.40 -1.76
CA GLU A 162 -0.16 -9.53 -0.67
C GLU A 162 0.29 -8.83 0.60
N LYS A 163 1.57 -8.98 1.00
CA LYS A 163 2.14 -8.24 2.13
C LYS A 163 2.02 -6.73 1.92
N ALA A 164 2.42 -6.22 0.76
CA ALA A 164 2.33 -4.80 0.44
C ALA A 164 0.88 -4.28 0.44
N ALA A 165 -0.06 -5.07 -0.08
CA ALA A 165 -1.47 -4.72 -0.09
C ALA A 165 -2.10 -4.72 1.31
N VAL A 166 -1.74 -5.69 2.17
CA VAL A 166 -2.14 -5.72 3.59
C VAL A 166 -1.58 -4.49 4.32
N THR A 167 -0.30 -4.20 4.16
CA THR A 167 0.34 -3.00 4.73
C THR A 167 -0.40 -1.74 4.30
N TRP A 168 -0.62 -1.55 2.99
CA TRP A 168 -1.33 -0.39 2.46
C TRP A 168 -2.76 -0.28 3.00
N ALA A 169 -3.53 -1.36 2.98
CA ALA A 169 -4.91 -1.37 3.44
C ALA A 169 -5.01 -1.02 4.92
N PHE A 170 -4.09 -1.54 5.75
CA PHE A 170 -4.02 -1.21 7.18
C PHE A 170 -3.74 0.27 7.42
N GLY A 171 -2.72 0.84 6.76
CA GLY A 171 -2.42 2.27 6.90
C GLY A 171 -3.55 3.16 6.40
N ASN A 172 -4.11 2.86 5.23
CA ASN A 172 -5.22 3.61 4.66
C ASN A 172 -6.47 3.62 5.57
N ALA A 173 -6.77 2.50 6.24
CA ALA A 173 -7.86 2.41 7.22
C ALA A 173 -7.68 3.36 8.42
N HIS A 174 -6.44 3.76 8.71
CA HIS A 174 -6.09 4.72 9.77
C HIS A 174 -5.73 6.12 9.22
N GLY A 175 -5.91 6.35 7.92
CA GLY A 175 -5.59 7.63 7.28
C GLY A 175 -4.10 7.94 7.20
N LEU A 176 -3.25 6.91 7.23
CA LEU A 176 -1.80 7.01 7.20
C LEU A 176 -1.26 6.37 5.93
N MET A 177 -0.16 6.92 5.41
CA MET A 177 0.64 6.24 4.39
C MET A 177 1.65 5.35 5.12
N PRO A 178 1.50 4.02 5.06
CA PRO A 178 2.41 3.13 5.77
C PRO A 178 3.74 3.01 5.03
N MET A 179 4.82 2.87 5.79
CA MET A 179 6.12 2.43 5.30
C MET A 179 6.33 0.94 5.62
N THR A 180 7.14 0.28 4.81
CA THR A 180 7.58 -1.10 5.06
C THR A 180 9.05 -1.07 5.43
N GLY A 181 9.42 -1.75 6.51
CA GLY A 181 10.82 -1.90 6.89
C GLY A 181 10.96 -2.74 8.15
N THR A 182 12.04 -3.51 8.23
CA THR A 182 12.41 -4.20 9.47
C THR A 182 12.89 -3.21 10.52
N TRP A 183 13.05 -3.66 11.77
CA TRP A 183 13.66 -2.85 12.82
C TRP A 183 15.02 -2.27 12.40
N GLU A 184 15.90 -3.12 11.84
CA GLU A 184 17.24 -2.70 11.41
C GLU A 184 17.18 -1.66 10.30
N GLU A 185 16.29 -1.83 9.31
CA GLU A 185 16.11 -0.88 8.21
C GLU A 185 15.60 0.47 8.72
N LEU A 186 14.61 0.47 9.62
CA LEU A 186 14.07 1.70 10.21
C LEU A 186 15.09 2.44 11.09
N VAL A 187 16.01 1.72 11.74
CA VAL A 187 17.15 2.33 12.45
C VAL A 187 18.15 2.93 11.46
N GLU A 188 18.49 2.22 10.38
CA GLU A 188 19.42 2.70 9.35
C GLU A 188 18.89 3.94 8.63
N GLU A 189 17.60 3.98 8.34
CA GLU A 189 16.91 5.12 7.70
C GLU A 189 16.68 6.30 8.66
N GLY A 190 16.89 6.09 9.97
CA GLY A 190 16.83 7.13 10.98
C GLY A 190 15.43 7.40 11.54
N TYR A 191 14.45 6.54 11.27
CA TYR A 191 13.14 6.59 11.95
C TYR A 191 13.24 6.16 13.41
N ILE A 192 14.15 5.25 13.73
CA ILE A 192 14.33 4.73 15.09
C ILE A 192 15.74 5.04 15.58
N ASP A 193 15.84 5.65 16.77
CA ASP A 193 17.06 5.64 17.56
C ASP A 193 17.17 4.30 18.28
N GLY A 194 17.90 3.36 17.66
CA GLY A 194 18.08 2.01 18.17
C GLY A 194 18.88 1.95 19.48
N GLU A 195 19.68 2.97 19.83
CA GLU A 195 20.43 3.00 21.08
C GLU A 195 19.53 3.41 22.26
N ASN A 196 18.68 4.43 22.05
CA ASN A 196 17.77 4.93 23.07
C ASN A 196 16.41 4.23 23.06
N LEU A 197 16.17 3.33 22.10
CA LEU A 197 14.89 2.65 21.87
C LEU A 197 13.77 3.69 21.74
N SER A 198 13.91 4.65 20.84
CA SER A 198 12.88 5.68 20.64
C SER A 198 12.62 5.95 19.18
N TRP A 199 11.36 6.21 18.85
CA TRP A 199 11.01 6.73 17.54
C TRP A 199 11.48 8.19 17.40
N ASN A 200 12.13 8.52 16.28
CA ASN A 200 12.52 9.87 15.91
C ASN A 200 11.32 10.62 15.32
N GLY A 201 10.35 10.94 16.17
CA GLY A 201 9.06 11.49 15.75
C GLY A 201 7.92 10.88 16.56
N ASN A 202 6.75 10.73 15.93
CA ASN A 202 5.63 9.99 16.51
C ASN A 202 5.20 8.86 15.58
N GLY A 203 5.83 7.71 15.75
CA GLY A 203 5.53 6.54 14.95
C GLY A 203 5.42 5.25 15.75
N CYS A 204 4.98 4.21 15.05
CA CYS A 204 4.72 2.90 15.62
C CYS A 204 4.99 1.85 14.56
N LEU A 205 5.77 0.83 14.95
CA LEU A 205 6.05 -0.34 14.14
C LEU A 205 5.08 -1.45 14.52
N PHE A 206 4.39 -2.00 13.53
CA PHE A 206 3.61 -3.22 13.63
C PHE A 206 4.36 -4.35 12.94
N THR A 207 4.53 -5.49 13.59
CA THR A 207 5.27 -6.64 13.05
C THR A 207 4.41 -7.87 13.10
N LEU A 208 4.46 -8.70 12.06
CA LEU A 208 3.91 -10.06 12.08
C LEU A 208 4.95 -11.05 11.55
N SER A 209 5.04 -12.22 12.18
CA SER A 209 5.97 -13.29 11.81
C SER A 209 5.32 -14.67 11.92
N GLY A 210 5.79 -15.64 11.13
CA GLY A 210 5.30 -17.02 11.12
C GLY A 210 4.33 -17.31 9.98
N SER A 211 3.24 -18.04 10.28
CA SER A 211 2.19 -18.38 9.30
C SER A 211 0.86 -18.75 9.94
N ALA A 212 -0.23 -18.60 9.18
CA ALA A 212 -1.59 -18.95 9.57
C ALA A 212 -1.79 -20.47 9.73
N ASP A 213 -1.11 -21.27 8.91
CA ASP A 213 -1.13 -22.74 8.97
C ASP A 213 -0.29 -23.30 10.14
N GLY A 214 0.54 -22.46 10.75
CA GLY A 214 1.37 -22.79 11.91
C GLY A 214 0.99 -21.97 13.13
N THR A 215 2.02 -21.46 13.78
CA THR A 215 1.91 -20.43 14.81
C THR A 215 2.47 -19.14 14.25
N PHE A 216 1.83 -18.02 14.56
CA PHE A 216 2.31 -16.69 14.22
C PHE A 216 2.35 -15.79 15.46
N GLN A 217 3.05 -14.67 15.33
CA GLN A 217 3.15 -13.63 16.34
C GLN A 217 2.79 -12.28 15.72
N ALA A 218 2.36 -11.36 16.57
CA ALA A 218 2.08 -10.00 16.16
C ALA A 218 2.49 -9.03 17.27
N ASP A 219 3.26 -8.00 16.92
CA ASP A 219 3.81 -7.04 17.85
C ASP A 219 3.51 -5.62 17.38
N LYS A 220 3.25 -4.71 18.32
CA LYS A 220 3.32 -3.28 18.07
C LYS A 220 4.30 -2.65 19.03
N TRP A 221 5.12 -1.74 18.52
CA TRP A 221 6.14 -1.04 19.29
C TRP A 221 6.12 0.45 18.94
N ALA A 222 6.12 1.30 19.97
CA ALA A 222 6.17 2.75 19.79
C ALA A 222 7.49 3.36 20.31
N SER A 223 7.92 2.96 21.51
CA SER A 223 9.19 3.39 22.11
C SER A 223 9.51 2.54 23.33
N GLY A 224 10.78 2.33 23.66
CA GLY A 224 11.28 1.81 24.93
C GLY A 224 10.49 0.60 25.46
N LEU A 225 9.80 0.83 26.59
CA LEU A 225 8.85 -0.08 27.24
C LEU A 225 7.41 0.29 26.84
N GLY A 226 7.17 0.41 25.55
CA GLY A 226 5.91 0.84 24.96
C GLY A 226 5.60 -0.09 23.82
N ALA A 227 5.34 -1.35 24.18
CA ALA A 227 5.06 -2.41 23.23
C ALA A 227 3.97 -3.34 23.71
N TYR A 228 3.24 -3.92 22.76
CA TYR A 228 2.21 -4.91 23.01
C TYR A 228 2.38 -6.07 22.02
N ALA A 229 2.28 -7.30 22.51
CA ALA A 229 2.52 -8.51 21.73
C ALA A 229 1.38 -9.52 21.88
N PHE A 230 1.04 -10.16 20.77
CA PHE A 230 0.26 -11.39 20.71
C PHE A 230 1.18 -12.55 20.36
N GLY A 231 1.31 -13.49 21.30
CA GLY A 231 2.16 -14.66 21.16
C GLY A 231 1.38 -15.95 21.02
N ASP A 232 2.03 -16.94 20.40
CA ASP A 232 1.48 -18.27 20.14
C ASP A 232 0.10 -18.23 19.46
N CYS A 233 -0.10 -17.31 18.52
CA CYS A 233 -1.36 -17.20 17.81
C CYS A 233 -1.55 -18.39 16.87
N THR A 234 -2.76 -18.94 16.84
CA THR A 234 -3.12 -20.04 15.93
C THR A 234 -4.36 -19.65 15.15
N ALA A 235 -4.39 -19.96 13.85
CA ALA A 235 -5.52 -19.65 12.97
C ALA A 235 -6.16 -20.89 12.36
N LYS A 236 -7.40 -20.74 11.89
CA LYS A 236 -8.15 -21.77 11.18
C LYS A 236 -9.00 -21.16 10.08
N MET A 237 -8.95 -21.77 8.90
CA MET A 237 -9.81 -21.46 7.78
C MET A 237 -11.18 -22.14 7.93
N GLY A 238 -12.24 -21.36 7.76
CA GLY A 238 -13.62 -21.82 7.61
C GLY A 238 -13.86 -22.44 6.24
N LYS A 239 -15.02 -23.07 6.07
CA LYS A 239 -15.41 -23.69 4.79
C LYS A 239 -15.74 -22.68 3.69
N ASP A 240 -15.92 -21.43 4.07
CA ASP A 240 -16.21 -20.29 3.20
C ASP A 240 -14.95 -19.51 2.81
N GLY A 241 -13.76 -20.00 3.18
CA GLY A 241 -12.48 -19.33 2.93
C GLY A 241 -12.16 -18.21 3.92
N SER A 242 -13.07 -17.89 4.85
CA SER A 242 -12.79 -16.93 5.93
C SER A 242 -11.82 -17.52 6.95
N TRP A 243 -11.04 -16.67 7.61
CA TRP A 243 -10.11 -17.10 8.65
C TRP A 243 -10.47 -16.50 9.99
N SER A 244 -10.23 -17.28 11.05
CA SER A 244 -10.34 -16.86 12.44
C SER A 244 -9.09 -17.28 13.21
N TYR A 245 -8.76 -16.58 14.28
CA TYR A 245 -7.59 -16.90 15.11
C TYR A 245 -7.87 -16.81 16.60
N THR A 246 -6.96 -17.39 17.37
CA THR A 246 -6.93 -17.30 18.83
C THR A 246 -5.54 -16.91 19.28
N ILE A 247 -5.47 -16.02 20.26
CA ILE A 247 -4.23 -15.58 20.91
C ILE A 247 -3.86 -16.60 21.99
N GLY A 248 -2.62 -17.09 21.99
CA GLY A 248 -2.12 -18.01 23.00
C GLY A 248 -1.76 -17.28 24.30
N TYR A 249 -1.04 -16.17 24.17
CA TYR A 249 -0.77 -15.25 25.27
C TYR A 249 -0.61 -13.81 24.78
N GLU A 250 -0.78 -12.86 25.70
CA GLU A 250 -0.55 -11.44 25.48
C GLU A 250 0.61 -10.99 26.37
N ALA A 251 1.48 -10.11 25.86
CA ALA A 251 2.59 -9.54 26.61
C ALA A 251 2.67 -8.02 26.41
N ILE A 252 3.14 -7.33 27.44
CA ILE A 252 3.35 -5.88 27.48
C ILE A 252 4.76 -5.65 27.99
N SER A 253 5.48 -4.72 27.35
CA SER A 253 6.77 -4.22 27.80
C SER A 253 6.57 -2.84 28.38
#